data_AF-A0A496L1S9-F1
#
_entry.id   AF-A0A496L1S9-F1
#
_cell.length_a   1.000
_cell.length_b   1.000
_cell.length_c   1.000
_cell.angle_alpha   90.00
_cell.angle_beta   90.00
_cell.angle_gamma   90.00
#
_symmetry.space_group_name_H-M   'P 1'
#
loop_
_entity.id
_entity.type
_entity.pdbx_description
1 polymer ?
#
loop_
_entity_poly.entity_id
_entity_poly.type
_entity_poly.pdbx_seq_one_letter_code
_entity_poly.pdbx_strand_id
1 'polypeptide(L)'
;MGAFYKSKLNTSIHTKMEIPFSALIPFIIQLLFIAIAPLIVEHWWEKNRNKLLVSLVLSTPVVLFMMSNNMLGNLEHQILADYLPFVTLLASLFVITGGIHLSGDIQATPRTNTIFLAIGYVLASFMGTTGAAMLLIRPILRTNQQRHFRTHTVMFFIVLVANCGGLLTPLGDPPLFLLYLRGASFTWFMHLLPEW
;
A
#
# COMPACT_ATOMS: atom_id res chain seq x y z
N MET A 1 16.17 44.50 8.52
CA MET A 1 16.40 43.03 8.38
C MET A 1 15.57 42.38 7.25
N GLY A 2 15.08 43.11 6.25
CA GLY A 2 14.20 42.56 5.18
C GLY A 2 14.80 42.52 3.78
N ALA A 3 16.00 43.09 3.59
CA ALA A 3 16.66 43.18 2.28
C ALA A 3 17.61 42.00 1.98
N PHE A 4 18.09 41.30 3.02
CA PHE A 4 19.02 40.17 2.88
C PHE A 4 18.35 38.84 2.50
N TYR A 5 17.03 38.69 2.70
CA TYR A 5 16.30 37.48 2.31
C TYR A 5 15.89 37.49 0.84
N LYS A 6 15.73 38.68 0.24
CA LYS A 6 15.26 38.84 -1.15
C LYS A 6 16.34 38.62 -2.20
N SER A 7 17.64 38.75 -1.86
CA SER A 7 18.72 38.58 -2.85
C SER A 7 19.15 37.13 -3.10
N LYS A 8 18.80 36.19 -2.21
CA LYS A 8 19.08 34.75 -2.41
C LYS A 8 18.04 34.00 -3.26
N LEU A 9 16.96 34.67 -3.65
CA LEU A 9 15.91 34.11 -4.53
C LEU A 9 16.18 34.33 -6.03
N ASN A 10 17.25 35.03 -6.40
CA ASN A 10 17.56 35.39 -7.79
C ASN A 10 18.78 34.65 -8.40
N THR A 11 19.25 33.56 -7.80
CA THR A 11 20.40 32.80 -8.33
C THR A 11 20.19 31.30 -8.24
N SER A 12 19.13 30.82 -8.88
CA SER A 12 19.10 29.48 -9.48
C SER A 12 17.99 29.50 -10.52
N ILE A 13 18.33 29.75 -11.78
CA ILE A 13 17.52 29.22 -12.89
C ILE A 13 17.72 27.70 -12.84
N HIS A 14 17.07 27.05 -11.87
CA HIS A 14 16.72 25.65 -12.05
C HIS A 14 15.67 25.69 -13.14
N THR A 15 16.09 25.39 -14.37
CA THR A 15 15.19 24.98 -15.43
C THR A 15 14.34 23.87 -14.83
N LYS A 16 13.13 24.19 -14.36
CA LYS A 16 12.16 23.18 -13.93
C LYS A 16 11.86 22.41 -15.20
N MET A 17 12.54 21.30 -15.36
CA MET A 17 12.26 20.36 -16.43
C MET A 17 10.86 19.83 -16.12
N GLU A 18 9.86 20.40 -16.78
CA GLU A 18 8.49 19.93 -16.65
C GLU A 18 8.43 18.53 -17.23
N ILE A 19 8.17 17.54 -16.39
CA ILE A 19 8.03 16.15 -16.86
C ILE A 19 6.83 16.14 -17.80
N PRO A 20 7.02 15.79 -19.09
CA PRO A 20 5.93 15.80 -20.04
C PRO A 20 4.90 14.76 -19.61
N PHE A 21 3.62 15.07 -19.79
CA PHE A 21 2.54 14.15 -19.46
C PHE A 21 2.68 12.79 -20.16
N SER A 22 3.34 12.77 -21.33
CA SER A 22 3.67 11.53 -22.05
C SER A 22 4.51 10.55 -21.25
N ALA A 23 5.31 11.00 -20.27
CA ALA A 23 6.08 10.13 -19.39
C ALA A 23 5.20 9.28 -18.45
N LEU A 24 3.93 9.66 -18.24
CA LEU A 24 2.95 8.89 -17.47
C LEU A 24 2.30 7.76 -18.27
N ILE A 25 2.39 7.78 -19.61
CA ILE A 25 1.71 6.81 -20.47
C ILE A 25 2.08 5.36 -20.09
N PRO A 26 3.36 4.98 -19.90
CA PRO A 26 3.70 3.61 -19.55
C PRO A 26 3.15 3.20 -18.17
N PHE A 27 3.05 4.14 -17.23
CA PHE A 27 2.45 3.91 -15.91
C PHE A 27 0.94 3.68 -16.02
N ILE A 28 0.23 4.49 -16.80
CA ILE A 28 -1.22 4.30 -17.03
C ILE A 28 -1.48 2.95 -17.72
N ILE A 29 -0.68 2.61 -18.72
CA ILE A 29 -0.77 1.31 -19.41
C ILE A 29 -0.52 0.17 -18.42
N GLN A 30 0.49 0.28 -17.55
CA GLN A 30 0.76 -0.73 -16.51
C GLN A 30 -0.45 -0.93 -15.59
N LEU A 31 -1.08 0.16 -15.11
CA LEU A 31 -2.27 0.07 -14.25
C LEU A 31 -3.45 -0.61 -14.97
N LEU A 32 -3.73 -0.22 -16.21
CA LEU A 32 -4.77 -0.85 -17.03
C LEU A 32 -4.46 -2.32 -17.27
N PHE A 33 -3.18 -2.66 -17.51
CA PHE A 33 -2.77 -4.03 -17.74
C PHE A 33 -2.96 -4.89 -16.50
N ILE A 34 -2.58 -4.41 -15.31
CA ILE A 34 -2.79 -5.13 -14.05
C ILE A 34 -4.28 -5.30 -13.76
N ALA A 35 -5.12 -4.33 -14.12
CA ALA A 35 -6.57 -4.40 -13.92
C ALA A 35 -7.28 -5.34 -14.90
N ILE A 36 -6.86 -5.37 -16.17
CA ILE A 36 -7.59 -6.04 -17.26
C ILE A 36 -7.01 -7.43 -17.59
N ALA A 37 -5.68 -7.59 -17.55
CA ALA A 37 -5.02 -8.85 -17.94
C ALA A 37 -5.50 -10.09 -17.16
N PRO A 38 -5.75 -10.03 -15.83
CA PRO A 38 -6.30 -11.17 -15.11
C PRO A 38 -7.68 -11.63 -15.60
N LEU A 39 -8.48 -10.71 -16.16
CA LEU A 39 -9.85 -11.02 -16.62
C LEU A 39 -9.88 -11.61 -18.04
N ILE A 40 -8.95 -11.21 -18.91
CA ILE A 40 -8.94 -11.62 -20.32
C ILE A 40 -7.99 -12.81 -20.56
N VAL A 41 -6.82 -12.81 -19.91
CA VAL A 41 -5.72 -13.76 -20.18
C VAL A 41 -5.17 -14.37 -18.88
N GLU A 42 -6.07 -14.86 -18.02
CA GLU A 42 -5.79 -15.42 -16.69
C GLU A 42 -4.58 -16.37 -16.66
N HIS A 43 -4.61 -17.47 -17.41
CA HIS A 43 -3.57 -18.51 -17.41
C HIS A 43 -2.18 -17.99 -17.82
N TRP A 44 -2.14 -16.94 -18.65
CA TRP A 44 -0.89 -16.29 -19.01
C TRP A 44 -0.45 -15.33 -17.90
N TRP A 45 -1.37 -14.53 -17.36
CA TRP A 45 -1.05 -13.53 -16.34
C TRP A 45 -0.60 -14.13 -15.00
N GLU A 46 -1.11 -15.32 -14.63
CA GLU A 46 -0.72 -15.99 -13.39
C GLU A 46 0.79 -16.20 -13.24
N LYS A 47 1.49 -16.46 -14.36
CA LYS A 47 2.93 -16.71 -14.37
C LYS A 47 3.70 -15.45 -13.98
N ASN A 48 4.45 -15.52 -12.87
CA ASN A 48 5.28 -14.39 -12.41
C ASN A 48 6.29 -13.89 -13.45
N ARG A 49 6.75 -14.76 -14.37
CA ARG A 49 7.61 -14.36 -15.49
C ARG A 49 6.93 -13.33 -16.40
N ASN A 50 5.63 -13.48 -16.67
CA ASN A 50 4.88 -12.60 -17.54
C ASN A 50 4.61 -11.26 -16.87
N LYS A 51 4.29 -11.27 -15.57
CA LYS A 51 4.18 -10.05 -14.76
C LYS A 51 5.50 -9.26 -14.75
N LEU A 52 6.63 -9.95 -14.58
CA LEU A 52 7.96 -9.36 -14.65
C LEU A 52 8.24 -8.78 -16.04
N LEU A 53 7.97 -9.54 -17.11
CA LEU A 53 8.19 -9.10 -18.48
C LEU A 53 7.41 -7.82 -18.79
N VAL A 54 6.11 -7.78 -18.47
CA VAL A 54 5.27 -6.60 -18.68
C VAL A 54 5.83 -5.40 -17.92
N SER A 55 6.18 -5.58 -16.64
CA SER A 55 6.75 -4.51 -15.83
C SER A 55 8.08 -4.00 -16.39
N LEU A 56 8.96 -4.88 -16.86
CA LEU A 56 10.24 -4.50 -17.49
C LEU A 56 10.02 -3.77 -18.83
N VAL A 57 9.14 -4.27 -19.69
CA VAL A 57 8.86 -3.65 -20.99
C VAL A 57 8.27 -2.25 -20.81
N LEU A 58 7.33 -2.08 -19.88
CA LEU A 58 6.70 -0.78 -19.62
C LEU A 58 7.59 0.17 -18.81
N SER A 59 8.48 -0.32 -17.95
CA SER A 59 9.43 0.54 -17.23
C SER A 59 10.62 0.98 -18.09
N THR A 60 11.04 0.19 -19.09
CA THR A 60 12.16 0.51 -19.99
C THR A 60 12.08 1.92 -20.60
N PRO A 61 10.98 2.35 -21.25
CA PRO A 61 10.92 3.69 -21.83
C PRO A 61 11.03 4.80 -20.77
N VAL A 62 10.54 4.57 -19.55
CA VAL A 62 10.65 5.53 -18.45
C VAL A 62 12.10 5.64 -17.98
N VAL A 63 12.80 4.52 -17.84
CA VAL A 63 14.22 4.49 -17.46
C VAL A 63 15.08 5.17 -18.53
N LEU A 64 14.85 4.89 -19.81
CA LEU A 64 15.56 5.53 -20.92
C LEU A 64 15.32 7.05 -20.92
N PHE A 65 14.07 7.49 -20.72
CA PHE A 65 13.74 8.90 -20.60
C PHE A 65 14.47 9.56 -19.41
N MET A 66 14.50 8.91 -18.24
CA MET A 66 15.21 9.43 -17.06
C MET A 66 16.73 9.49 -17.28
N MET A 67 17.30 8.49 -17.97
CA MET A 67 18.72 8.44 -18.31
C MET A 67 19.11 9.57 -19.26
N SER A 68 18.33 9.80 -20.32
CA SER A 68 18.58 10.89 -21.27
C SER A 68 18.51 12.29 -20.62
N ASN A 69 17.77 12.43 -19.52
CA ASN A 69 17.60 13.68 -18.80
C ASN A 69 18.49 13.82 -17.54
N ASN A 70 19.47 12.93 -17.35
CA ASN A 70 20.38 12.92 -16.19
C ASN A 70 19.65 12.83 -14.82
N MET A 71 18.48 12.18 -14.78
CA MET A 71 17.65 12.05 -13.56
C MET A 71 17.89 10.73 -12.80
N LEU A 72 18.93 9.97 -13.14
CA LEU A 72 19.20 8.66 -12.54
C LEU A 72 19.50 8.75 -11.02
N GLY A 73 20.12 9.84 -10.55
CA GLY A 73 20.34 10.03 -9.12
C GLY A 73 19.05 10.12 -8.31
N ASN A 74 17.97 10.65 -8.90
CA ASN A 74 16.65 10.68 -8.26
C ASN A 74 16.07 9.27 -8.13
N LEU A 75 16.34 8.38 -9.10
CA LEU A 75 15.87 7.01 -9.06
C LEU A 75 16.56 6.22 -7.92
N GLU A 76 17.87 6.39 -7.77
CA GLU A 76 18.63 5.77 -6.67
C GLU A 76 18.09 6.20 -5.31
N HIS A 77 17.91 7.51 -5.09
CA HIS A 77 17.34 8.02 -3.86
C HIS A 77 15.92 7.46 -3.62
N GLN A 78 15.07 7.40 -4.65
CA GLN A 78 13.72 6.86 -4.54
C GLN A 78 13.72 5.36 -4.16
N ILE A 79 14.66 4.58 -4.69
CA ILE A 79 14.80 3.16 -4.36
C ILE A 79 15.21 2.99 -2.90
N LEU A 80 16.22 3.75 -2.45
CA LEU A 80 16.75 3.62 -1.10
C LEU A 80 15.83 4.20 -0.03
N ALA A 81 15.20 5.35 -0.30
CA ALA A 81 14.38 6.08 0.67
C ALA A 81 12.93 5.59 0.73
N ASP A 82 12.34 5.20 -0.41
CA ASP A 82 10.91 4.86 -0.47
C ASP A 82 10.70 3.35 -0.69
N TYR A 83 11.30 2.78 -1.72
CA TYR A 83 11.01 1.40 -2.14
C TYR A 83 11.55 0.34 -1.16
N LEU A 84 12.83 0.42 -0.76
CA LEU A 84 13.44 -0.57 0.13
C LEU A 84 12.77 -0.60 1.52
N PRO A 85 12.51 0.53 2.20
CA PRO A 85 11.78 0.51 3.46
C PRO A 85 10.38 -0.05 3.31
N PHE A 86 9.68 0.28 2.22
CA PHE A 86 8.34 -0.20 1.95
C PHE A 86 8.28 -1.72 1.76
N VAL A 87 9.14 -2.28 0.90
CA VAL A 87 9.20 -3.72 0.69
C VAL A 87 9.64 -4.45 1.95
N THR A 88 10.58 -3.88 2.72
CA THR A 88 11.04 -4.46 3.99
C THR A 88 9.91 -4.48 5.02
N LEU A 89 9.11 -3.42 5.12
CA LEU A 89 7.94 -3.36 5.99
C LEU A 89 6.92 -4.45 5.60
N LEU A 90 6.55 -4.52 4.31
CA LEU A 90 5.60 -5.53 3.81
C LEU A 90 6.11 -6.95 4.06
N ALA A 91 7.39 -7.22 3.81
CA ALA A 91 7.99 -8.51 4.05
C ALA A 91 7.97 -8.87 5.54
N SER A 92 8.33 -7.93 6.42
CA SER A 92 8.30 -8.15 7.87
C SER A 92 6.89 -8.45 8.34
N LEU A 93 5.90 -7.69 7.84
CA LEU A 93 4.51 -7.89 8.21
C LEU A 93 3.99 -9.25 7.75
N PHE A 94 4.29 -9.63 6.51
CA PHE A 94 3.92 -10.92 5.95
C PHE A 94 4.55 -12.09 6.73
N VAL A 95 5.83 -12.01 7.07
CA VAL A 95 6.54 -13.06 7.82
C VAL A 95 5.99 -13.19 9.24
N ILE A 96 5.84 -12.06 9.95
CA ILE A 96 5.37 -12.05 11.34
C ILE A 96 3.91 -12.50 11.42
N THR A 97 3.00 -11.83 10.69
CA THR A 97 1.55 -12.13 10.77
C THR A 97 1.19 -13.45 10.13
N GLY A 98 1.88 -13.83 9.05
CA GLY A 98 1.69 -15.13 8.41
C GLY A 98 2.19 -16.32 9.23
N GLY A 99 3.16 -16.09 10.11
CA GLY A 99 3.66 -17.10 11.06
C GLY A 99 2.75 -17.30 12.28
N ILE A 100 1.83 -16.37 12.56
CA ILE A 100 0.92 -16.49 13.70
C ILE A 100 -0.31 -17.33 13.29
N HIS A 101 -0.43 -18.50 13.89
CA HIS A 101 -1.62 -19.33 13.74
C HIS A 101 -2.57 -19.16 14.93
N LEU A 102 -3.70 -18.50 14.71
CA LEU A 102 -4.78 -18.40 15.69
C LEU A 102 -5.72 -19.60 15.55
N SER A 103 -5.64 -20.53 16.50
CA SER A 103 -6.54 -21.68 16.61
C SER A 103 -7.52 -21.50 17.77
N GLY A 104 -8.79 -21.79 17.53
CA GLY A 104 -9.82 -21.82 18.55
C GLY A 104 -11.13 -22.34 17.96
N ASP A 105 -11.95 -22.97 18.81
CA ASP A 105 -13.33 -23.32 18.46
C ASP A 105 -14.25 -22.32 19.15
N ILE A 106 -14.67 -21.30 18.39
CA ILE A 106 -15.50 -20.22 18.88
C ILE A 106 -16.87 -20.34 18.21
N GLN A 107 -17.93 -20.22 18.99
CA GLN A 107 -19.28 -20.27 18.43
C GLN A 107 -19.53 -19.07 17.51
N ALA A 108 -19.95 -19.36 16.27
CA ALA A 108 -20.29 -18.37 15.25
C ALA A 108 -21.63 -17.67 15.55
N THR A 109 -21.60 -16.71 16.48
CA THR A 109 -22.72 -15.81 16.76
C THR A 109 -22.51 -14.45 16.08
N PRO A 110 -23.59 -13.69 15.77
CA PRO A 110 -23.45 -12.34 15.24
C PRO A 110 -22.57 -11.45 16.11
N ARG A 111 -22.72 -11.53 17.44
CA ARG A 111 -21.91 -10.79 18.41
C ARG A 111 -20.42 -11.14 18.29
N THR A 112 -20.10 -12.43 18.20
CA THR A 112 -18.71 -12.90 18.01
C THR A 112 -18.10 -12.31 16.74
N ASN A 113 -18.83 -12.34 15.62
CA ASN A 113 -18.34 -11.79 14.35
C ASN A 113 -18.14 -10.28 14.42
N THR A 114 -19.07 -9.54 15.04
CA THR A 114 -18.90 -8.10 15.24
C THR A 114 -17.67 -7.78 16.09
N ILE A 115 -17.40 -8.56 17.14
CA ILE A 115 -16.18 -8.41 17.94
C ILE A 115 -14.93 -8.70 17.11
N PHE A 116 -14.92 -9.77 16.30
CA PHE A 116 -13.81 -10.05 15.40
C PHE A 116 -13.53 -8.90 14.42
N LEU A 117 -14.59 -8.32 13.84
CA LEU A 117 -14.48 -7.17 12.94
C LEU A 117 -13.95 -5.93 13.68
N ALA A 118 -14.45 -5.65 14.88
CA ALA A 118 -14.01 -4.51 15.70
C ALA A 118 -12.54 -4.65 16.11
N ILE A 119 -12.13 -5.84 16.57
CA ILE A 119 -10.73 -6.14 16.87
C ILE A 119 -9.88 -5.97 15.62
N GLY A 120 -10.30 -6.54 14.49
CA GLY A 120 -9.58 -6.39 13.23
C GLY A 120 -9.41 -4.93 12.80
N TYR A 121 -10.47 -4.12 12.93
CA TYR A 121 -10.43 -2.70 12.61
C TYR A 121 -9.40 -1.94 13.46
N VAL A 122 -9.40 -2.20 14.77
CA VAL A 122 -8.41 -1.60 15.69
C VAL A 122 -7.00 -2.10 15.37
N LEU A 123 -6.81 -3.41 15.18
CA LEU A 123 -5.51 -3.99 14.86
C LEU A 123 -4.94 -3.43 13.55
N ALA A 124 -5.78 -3.24 12.52
CA ALA A 124 -5.35 -2.68 11.23
C ALA A 124 -4.64 -1.32 11.37
N SER A 125 -5.02 -0.52 12.36
CA SER A 125 -4.38 0.75 12.67
C SER A 125 -3.00 0.61 13.32
N PHE A 126 -2.70 -0.50 13.99
CA PHE A 126 -1.41 -0.73 14.66
C PHE A 126 -0.42 -1.55 13.83
N MET A 127 -0.91 -2.60 13.16
CA MET A 127 -0.07 -3.54 12.39
C MET A 127 -0.27 -3.41 10.88
N GLY A 128 -1.11 -2.50 10.40
CA GLY A 128 -1.45 -2.39 8.99
C GLY A 128 -2.65 -3.25 8.58
N THR A 129 -3.43 -2.74 7.64
CA THR A 129 -4.59 -3.43 7.03
C THR A 129 -4.21 -4.81 6.50
N THR A 130 -3.06 -4.90 5.81
CA THR A 130 -2.55 -6.15 5.24
C THR A 130 -2.23 -7.19 6.33
N GLY A 131 -1.59 -6.76 7.41
CA GLY A 131 -1.19 -7.65 8.50
C GLY A 131 -2.36 -8.13 9.34
N ALA A 132 -3.25 -7.21 9.72
CA ALA A 132 -4.48 -7.55 10.44
C ALA A 132 -5.38 -8.47 9.60
N ALA A 133 -5.49 -8.20 8.28
CA ALA A 133 -6.24 -9.04 7.37
C ALA A 133 -5.66 -10.46 7.29
N MET A 134 -4.33 -10.58 7.11
CA MET A 134 -3.64 -11.87 7.02
C MET A 134 -3.76 -12.69 8.30
N LEU A 135 -3.69 -12.04 9.46
CA LEU A 135 -3.84 -12.65 10.78
C LEU A 135 -5.26 -13.19 11.03
N LEU A 136 -6.30 -12.42 10.68
CA LEU A 136 -7.68 -12.69 11.11
C LEU A 136 -8.56 -13.38 10.06
N ILE A 137 -8.21 -13.35 8.77
CA ILE A 137 -9.06 -13.93 7.73
C ILE A 137 -9.26 -15.43 7.93
N ARG A 138 -8.21 -16.17 8.30
CA ARG A 138 -8.28 -17.62 8.54
C ARG A 138 -9.18 -17.96 9.74
N PRO A 139 -9.02 -17.34 10.93
CA PRO A 139 -9.95 -17.49 12.05
C PRO A 139 -11.41 -17.20 11.71
N ILE A 140 -11.69 -16.12 10.97
CA ILE A 140 -13.06 -15.74 10.60
C ILE A 140 -13.70 -16.79 9.70
N LEU A 141 -12.97 -17.26 8.68
CA LEU A 141 -13.45 -18.31 7.77
C LEU A 141 -13.70 -19.63 8.51
N ARG A 142 -12.78 -20.02 9.41
CA ARG A 142 -12.92 -21.25 10.20
C ARG A 142 -14.07 -21.19 11.19
N THR A 143 -14.21 -20.08 11.93
CA THR A 143 -15.30 -19.87 12.88
C THR A 143 -16.66 -19.97 12.18
N ASN A 144 -16.80 -19.35 11.00
CA ASN A 144 -18.05 -19.32 10.25
C ASN A 144 -18.25 -20.51 9.29
N GLN A 145 -17.40 -21.55 9.35
CA GLN A 145 -17.46 -22.66 8.39
C GLN A 145 -18.79 -23.43 8.44
N GLN A 146 -19.40 -23.51 9.62
CA GLN A 146 -20.67 -24.21 9.89
C GLN A 146 -21.92 -23.36 9.57
N ARG A 147 -21.76 -22.09 9.21
CA ARG A 147 -22.87 -21.17 8.92
C ARG A 147 -23.26 -21.23 7.44
N HIS A 148 -24.56 -21.23 7.16
CA HIS A 148 -25.09 -21.17 5.80
C HIS A 148 -24.80 -19.81 5.12
N PHE A 149 -25.05 -18.70 5.84
CA PHE A 149 -24.77 -17.35 5.35
C PHE A 149 -23.48 -16.80 5.95
N ARG A 150 -22.39 -16.86 5.19
CA ARG A 150 -21.04 -16.42 5.62
C ARG A 150 -20.41 -15.33 4.76
N THR A 151 -20.92 -15.10 3.55
CA THR A 151 -20.36 -14.14 2.59
C THR A 151 -20.35 -12.70 3.13
N HIS A 152 -21.43 -12.27 3.78
CA HIS A 152 -21.55 -10.92 4.33
C HIS A 152 -20.46 -10.63 5.37
N THR A 153 -20.11 -11.59 6.23
CA THR A 153 -19.05 -11.41 7.24
C THR A 153 -17.69 -11.18 6.57
N VAL A 154 -17.40 -11.89 5.48
CA VAL A 154 -16.17 -11.69 4.71
C VAL A 154 -16.18 -10.35 3.99
N MET A 155 -17.32 -9.94 3.41
CA MET A 155 -17.45 -8.61 2.78
C MET A 155 -17.23 -7.47 3.80
N PHE A 156 -17.86 -7.54 4.97
CA PHE A 156 -17.63 -6.56 6.04
C PHE A 156 -16.18 -6.58 6.53
N PHE A 157 -15.56 -7.75 6.61
CA PHE A 157 -14.15 -7.84 6.95
C PHE A 157 -13.26 -7.14 5.92
N ILE A 158 -13.49 -7.37 4.62
CA ILE A 158 -12.73 -6.72 3.55
C ILE A 158 -12.90 -5.19 3.63
N VAL A 159 -14.13 -4.71 3.76
CA VAL A 159 -14.40 -3.27 3.82
C VAL A 159 -13.80 -2.65 5.09
N LEU A 160 -14.16 -3.15 6.27
CA LEU A 160 -13.77 -2.54 7.54
C LEU A 160 -12.29 -2.76 7.84
N VAL A 161 -11.79 -4.00 7.77
CA VAL A 161 -10.44 -4.34 8.25
C VAL A 161 -9.40 -4.17 7.16
N ALA A 162 -9.66 -4.66 5.96
CA ALA A 162 -8.66 -4.69 4.89
C ALA A 162 -8.57 -3.38 4.08
N ASN A 163 -9.58 -2.50 4.16
CA ASN A 163 -9.57 -1.22 3.45
C ASN A 163 -9.62 -0.02 4.41
N CYS A 164 -10.53 0.00 5.39
CA CYS A 164 -10.76 1.20 6.22
C CYS A 164 -9.95 1.27 7.54
N GLY A 165 -9.53 0.13 8.12
CA GLY A 165 -9.05 0.09 9.50
C GLY A 165 -7.66 0.67 9.76
N GLY A 166 -6.92 1.09 8.73
CA GLY A 166 -5.50 1.49 8.80
C GLY A 166 -5.24 2.99 8.91
N LEU A 167 -6.13 3.81 9.45
CA LEU A 167 -5.99 5.26 9.31
C LEU A 167 -5.19 5.96 10.42
N LEU A 168 -4.91 5.29 11.54
CA LEU A 168 -4.33 5.95 12.73
C LEU A 168 -2.80 6.03 12.73
N THR A 169 -2.11 5.17 11.98
CA THR A 169 -0.64 5.16 11.95
C THR A 169 -0.12 5.03 10.52
N PRO A 170 1.13 5.46 10.25
CA PRO A 170 1.76 5.25 8.95
C PRO A 170 1.91 3.80 8.52
N LEU A 171 1.74 2.83 9.42
CA LEU A 171 1.84 1.40 9.11
C LEU A 171 0.56 0.86 8.47
N GLY A 172 -0.53 1.64 8.55
CA GLY A 172 -1.87 1.26 8.17
C GLY A 172 -2.06 0.86 6.71
N ASP A 173 -1.60 1.71 5.80
CA ASP A 173 -1.69 1.51 4.36
C ASP A 173 -0.44 2.05 3.62
N PRO A 174 -0.24 1.71 2.33
CA PRO A 174 0.93 2.16 1.58
C PRO A 174 1.06 3.69 1.45
N PRO A 175 -0.01 4.46 1.14
CA PRO A 175 0.09 5.93 1.07
C PRO A 175 0.54 6.59 2.37
N LEU A 176 0.01 6.17 3.52
CA LEU A 176 0.37 6.74 4.82
C LEU A 176 1.85 6.45 5.16
N PHE A 177 2.34 5.26 4.80
CA PHE A 177 3.75 4.91 4.99
C PHE A 177 4.68 5.76 4.12
N LEU A 178 4.32 5.98 2.84
CA LEU A 178 5.09 6.84 1.95
C LEU A 178 5.14 8.29 2.45
N LEU A 179 4.06 8.79 3.07
CA LEU A 179 4.04 10.12 3.68
C LEU A 179 5.00 10.21 4.88
N TYR A 180 5.07 9.14 5.69
CA TYR A 180 6.03 9.05 6.80
C TYR A 180 7.48 9.06 6.31
N LEU A 181 7.81 8.31 5.25
CA LEU A 181 9.16 8.34 4.65
C LEU A 181 9.51 9.72 4.09
N ARG A 182 8.50 10.51 3.68
CA ARG A 182 8.64 11.90 3.23
C ARG A 182 8.72 12.93 4.37
N GLY A 183 8.75 12.48 5.63
CA GLY A 183 9.02 13.33 6.79
C GLY A 183 7.81 13.65 7.68
N ALA A 184 6.64 13.06 7.44
CA ALA A 184 5.54 13.15 8.40
C ALA A 184 5.89 12.42 9.70
N SER A 185 5.47 12.94 10.85
CA SER A 185 5.70 12.29 12.13
C SER A 185 4.81 11.04 12.28
N PHE A 186 5.27 10.07 13.07
CA PHE A 186 4.51 8.83 13.28
C PHE A 186 3.11 9.07 13.88
N THR A 187 2.98 10.06 14.75
CA THR A 187 1.72 10.43 15.42
C THR A 187 0.89 11.45 14.63
N TRP A 188 1.34 11.85 13.43
CA TRP A 188 0.66 12.89 12.64
C TRP A 188 -0.83 12.56 12.44
N PHE A 189 -1.15 11.32 12.06
CA PHE A 189 -2.52 10.87 11.83
C PHE A 189 -3.39 10.79 13.09
N MET A 190 -2.80 10.67 14.28
CA MET A 190 -3.57 10.70 15.53
C MET A 190 -4.20 12.08 15.77
N HIS A 191 -3.64 13.14 15.20
CA HIS A 191 -4.24 14.48 15.25
C HIS A 191 -5.54 14.56 14.45
N LEU A 192 -5.77 13.64 13.51
CA LEU A 192 -7.02 13.56 12.74
C LEU A 192 -8.12 12.79 13.49
N LEU A 193 -7.83 12.16 14.63
CA LEU A 193 -8.84 11.45 15.44
C LEU A 193 -10.14 12.24 15.69
N PRO A 194 -10.13 13.57 15.91
CA PRO A 194 -11.38 14.33 16.09
C PRO A 194 -12.26 14.42 14.84
N GLU A 195 -11.70 14.23 13.64
CA GLU A 195 -12.42 14.32 12.36
C GLU A 195 -13.02 12.98 11.90
N TRP A 196 -12.70 11.88 12.59
CA TRP A 196 -13.15 10.51 12.30
C TRP A 196 -14.18 10.01 13.32
#